data_AF-A0A315XIG5-F1
#
_entry.id   AF-A0A315XIG5-F1
#
_cell.length_a   1.000
_cell.length_b   1.000
_cell.length_c   1.000
_cell.angle_alpha   90.00
_cell.angle_beta   90.00
_cell.angle_gamma   90.00
#
_symmetry.space_group_name_H-M   'P 1'
#
loop_
_entity.id
_entity.type
_entity.pdbx_description
1 polymer ?
#
loop_
_entity_poly.entity_id
_entity_poly.type
_entity_poly.pdbx_seq_one_letter_code
_entity_poly.pdbx_strand_id
1 'polypeptide(L)'
;MKGESKVTIVCSVKDRASQNIKNSIFSLRKWDTLPEENIPVFEYKDFRLVEIGESLIFQDELDKKLSALGYPASLLIFASKHRSKDMRAILTVHSTGNVNEAKFGGTPKTLSYAAPQAVRSLLRSLKLLAENEEYEVTLECTHHGPSNLNIPSVFIEVGSNEAQWLDVVAGRIVAEAILLLKDNDSPVAVGFGGTHYAPRQTALILSTDITFGHIFPTHALDELDETMISQAFLKSGADFAYLDRKSMKLERREKLSKIIEAIGFEVLKESDIREMDGVPWEFCMQLRKRVREICPTGKTVITEGIKCALSSCQTCICPRVKIARISPGLLSEAEKLDKNGLKVFLSDHNIAYIEYEDGRFAHILIGLDDSCARLAAEELRDKCVEIIKKHYDVFIDKGILQISDRKFSPKLAKSFGIEDLQLYGKLARGESVIIDGKTINPEMVYETNKRAIKLN
;
A
#
# COMPACT_ATOMS: atom_id res chain seq x y z
N MET A 1 -26.97 6.41 28.94
CA MET A 1 -26.75 7.04 30.27
C MET A 1 -25.90 8.29 30.09
N LYS A 2 -26.23 9.43 30.71
CA LYS A 2 -25.40 10.66 30.62
C LYS A 2 -23.97 10.35 31.13
N GLY A 3 -22.95 10.84 30.43
CA GLY A 3 -21.54 10.72 30.81
C GLY A 3 -20.76 9.55 30.18
N GLU A 4 -21.42 8.59 29.52
CA GLU A 4 -20.71 7.53 28.78
C GLU A 4 -20.27 8.03 27.39
N SER A 5 -19.00 7.83 27.06
CA SER A 5 -18.43 8.15 25.74
C SER A 5 -18.92 7.16 24.69
N LYS A 6 -19.48 7.66 23.59
CA LYS A 6 -20.10 6.86 22.53
C LYS A 6 -19.70 7.35 21.14
N VAL A 7 -19.83 6.48 20.13
CA VAL A 7 -19.74 6.89 18.73
C VAL A 7 -20.96 7.76 18.44
N THR A 8 -20.75 9.03 18.09
CA THR A 8 -21.82 10.00 17.94
C THR A 8 -22.02 10.38 16.47
N ILE A 9 -23.20 10.04 15.95
CA ILE A 9 -23.67 10.38 14.62
C ILE A 9 -24.33 11.76 14.70
N VAL A 10 -23.86 12.71 13.89
CA VAL A 10 -24.37 14.08 13.85
C VAL A 10 -25.14 14.31 12.55
N CYS A 11 -26.39 14.73 12.67
CA CYS A 11 -27.27 15.04 11.55
C CYS A 11 -27.77 16.48 11.64
N SER A 12 -28.02 17.13 10.49
CA SER A 12 -28.60 18.47 10.44
C SER A 12 -30.03 18.44 9.92
N VAL A 13 -30.94 19.19 10.54
CA VAL A 13 -32.30 19.41 10.02
C VAL A 13 -32.32 20.15 8.67
N LYS A 14 -31.25 20.90 8.35
CA LYS A 14 -31.11 21.65 7.09
C LYS A 14 -30.56 20.82 5.94
N ASP A 15 -30.21 19.56 6.20
CA ASP A 15 -29.57 18.69 5.23
C ASP A 15 -30.45 17.50 4.88
N ARG A 16 -30.89 17.46 3.62
CA ARG A 16 -31.81 16.41 3.12
C ARG A 16 -31.17 15.02 3.15
N ALA A 17 -29.88 14.90 2.87
CA ALA A 17 -29.19 13.62 2.97
C ALA A 17 -29.06 13.19 4.44
N SER A 18 -28.71 14.13 5.34
CA SER A 18 -28.69 13.83 6.78
C SER A 18 -30.04 13.30 7.29
N GLN A 19 -31.14 13.94 6.89
CA GLN A 19 -32.48 13.51 7.29
C GLN A 19 -32.83 12.12 6.74
N ASN A 20 -32.48 11.86 5.48
CA ASN A 20 -32.69 10.55 4.86
C ASN A 20 -31.89 9.43 5.58
N ILE A 21 -30.61 9.69 5.88
CA ILE A 21 -29.75 8.78 6.64
C ILE A 21 -30.32 8.55 8.05
N LYS A 22 -30.71 9.62 8.75
CA LYS A 22 -31.35 9.53 10.09
C LYS A 22 -32.61 8.65 10.07
N ASN A 23 -33.49 8.88 9.10
CA ASN A 23 -34.72 8.09 8.96
C ASN A 23 -34.41 6.61 8.71
N SER A 24 -33.38 6.32 7.91
CA SER A 24 -32.92 4.95 7.66
C SER A 24 -32.30 4.32 8.91
N ILE A 25 -31.55 5.07 9.71
CA ILE A 25 -31.01 4.60 11.00
C ILE A 25 -32.15 4.17 11.94
N PHE A 26 -33.22 4.96 12.01
CA PHE A 26 -34.39 4.66 12.84
C PHE A 26 -35.27 3.53 12.29
N SER A 27 -35.25 3.26 10.99
CA SER A 27 -35.97 2.12 10.42
C SER A 27 -35.23 0.79 10.65
N LEU A 28 -33.89 0.83 10.74
CA LEU A 28 -33.06 -0.36 10.91
C LEU A 28 -33.03 -0.87 12.36
N ARG A 29 -33.12 0.01 13.36
CA ARG A 29 -33.00 -0.34 14.78
C ARG A 29 -33.94 0.50 15.64
N LYS A 30 -34.28 0.00 16.84
CA LYS A 30 -35.02 0.77 17.84
C LYS A 30 -34.04 1.61 18.66
N TRP A 31 -34.25 2.92 18.68
CA TRP A 31 -33.44 3.88 19.42
C TRP A 31 -34.22 4.45 20.60
N ASP A 32 -33.53 4.65 21.72
CA ASP A 32 -34.10 5.25 22.91
C ASP A 32 -33.94 6.77 22.85
N THR A 33 -35.04 7.51 22.97
CA THR A 33 -35.03 8.97 23.05
C THR A 33 -34.62 9.40 24.45
N LEU A 34 -33.61 10.26 24.55
CA LEU A 34 -33.23 10.85 25.83
C LEU A 34 -34.09 12.08 26.16
N PRO A 35 -34.34 12.37 27.45
CA PRO A 35 -35.13 13.52 27.87
C PRO A 35 -34.56 14.82 27.30
N GLU A 36 -35.44 15.60 26.65
CA GLU A 36 -35.11 16.87 26.02
C GLU A 36 -34.75 17.92 27.06
N GLU A 37 -33.52 18.43 27.03
CA GLU A 37 -33.19 19.68 27.72
C GLU A 37 -32.66 20.76 26.77
N ASN A 38 -32.13 20.43 25.58
CA ASN A 38 -31.61 21.44 24.62
C ASN A 38 -31.53 20.98 23.14
N ILE A 39 -31.16 19.72 22.87
CA ILE A 39 -31.00 19.16 21.51
C ILE A 39 -31.59 17.74 21.45
N PRO A 40 -32.17 17.30 20.31
CA PRO A 40 -32.64 15.92 20.17
C PRO A 40 -31.48 14.92 20.19
N VAL A 41 -31.53 13.97 21.13
CA VAL A 41 -30.52 12.92 21.31
C VAL A 41 -31.18 11.55 21.43
N PHE A 42 -30.62 10.58 20.73
CA PHE A 42 -31.08 9.20 20.68
C PHE A 42 -29.92 8.25 20.94
N GLU A 43 -30.13 7.14 21.65
CA GLU A 43 -29.09 6.14 21.91
C GLU A 43 -29.50 4.74 21.44
N TYR A 44 -28.53 3.98 20.93
CA TYR A 44 -28.65 2.56 20.62
C TYR A 44 -27.28 1.89 20.80
N LYS A 45 -27.16 1.01 21.80
CA LYS A 45 -25.89 0.37 22.19
C LYS A 45 -24.76 1.41 22.38
N ASP A 46 -23.68 1.30 21.61
CA ASP A 46 -22.49 2.15 21.66
C ASP A 46 -22.62 3.40 20.77
N PHE A 47 -23.77 3.56 20.10
CA PHE A 47 -24.05 4.71 19.25
C PHE A 47 -24.97 5.71 19.93
N ARG A 48 -24.72 6.98 19.62
CA ARG A 48 -25.58 8.12 19.90
C ARG A 48 -25.87 8.85 18.60
N LEU A 49 -27.10 9.30 18.40
CA LEU A 49 -27.48 10.19 17.31
C LEU A 49 -27.85 11.55 17.90
N VAL A 50 -27.26 12.61 17.36
CA VAL A 50 -27.54 14.00 17.72
C VAL A 50 -28.02 14.75 16.49
N GLU A 51 -29.15 15.42 16.61
CA GLU A 51 -29.69 16.28 15.57
C GLU A 51 -29.47 17.77 15.92
N ILE A 52 -28.95 18.54 14.97
CA ILE A 52 -28.68 19.97 15.13
C ILE A 52 -29.46 20.83 14.13
N GLY A 53 -29.65 22.11 14.48
CA GLY A 53 -30.36 23.12 13.68
C GLY A 53 -29.49 23.79 12.60
N GLU A 54 -28.19 23.55 12.64
CA GLU A 54 -27.16 24.28 11.92
C GLU A 54 -26.47 23.42 10.85
N SER A 55 -25.68 24.07 9.99
CA SER A 55 -24.87 23.36 9.00
C SER A 55 -23.68 22.67 9.67
N LEU A 56 -23.43 21.41 9.28
CA LEU A 56 -22.41 20.54 9.87
C LEU A 56 -20.99 21.10 9.71
N ILE A 57 -20.71 21.73 8.56
CA ILE A 57 -19.35 22.22 8.24
C ILE A 57 -18.89 23.41 9.11
N PHE A 58 -19.79 24.05 9.85
CA PHE A 58 -19.49 25.18 10.74
C PHE A 58 -19.48 24.79 12.22
N GLN A 59 -19.44 23.49 12.54
CA GLN A 59 -19.55 22.97 13.90
C GLN A 59 -18.19 22.80 14.59
N ASP A 60 -17.35 23.84 14.57
CA ASP A 60 -16.14 23.84 15.40
C ASP A 60 -16.53 23.72 16.90
N GLU A 61 -15.71 22.97 17.63
CA GLU A 61 -15.86 22.65 19.05
C GLU A 61 -17.13 21.88 19.43
N LEU A 62 -17.76 21.19 18.47
CA LEU A 62 -18.97 20.40 18.73
C LEU A 62 -18.73 19.33 19.79
N ASP A 63 -17.60 18.67 19.76
CA ASP A 63 -17.16 17.71 20.76
C ASP A 63 -17.18 18.28 22.19
N LYS A 64 -16.68 19.50 22.38
CA LYS A 64 -16.72 20.19 23.68
C LYS A 64 -18.15 20.52 24.09
N LYS A 65 -18.96 21.02 23.15
CA LYS A 65 -20.37 21.38 23.38
C LYS A 65 -21.18 20.15 23.80
N LEU A 66 -21.02 19.02 23.11
CA LEU A 66 -21.68 17.76 23.44
C LEU A 66 -21.23 17.21 24.80
N SER A 67 -19.92 17.25 25.09
CA SER A 67 -19.40 16.85 26.40
C SER A 67 -19.98 17.71 27.53
N ALA A 68 -20.10 19.03 27.34
CA ALA A 68 -20.69 19.93 28.34
C ALA A 68 -22.18 19.65 28.58
N LEU A 69 -22.89 19.15 27.57
CA LEU A 69 -24.28 18.69 27.70
C LEU A 69 -24.43 17.28 28.32
N GLY A 70 -23.31 16.65 28.72
CA GLY A 70 -23.31 15.30 29.29
C GLY A 70 -23.30 14.18 28.24
N TYR A 71 -22.97 14.51 27.00
CA TYR A 71 -22.92 13.59 25.86
C TYR A 71 -21.50 13.50 25.27
N PRO A 72 -20.48 13.07 26.03
CA PRO A 72 -19.14 12.91 25.49
C PRO A 72 -19.13 11.90 24.33
N ALA A 73 -18.28 12.15 23.34
CA ALA A 73 -18.14 11.33 22.15
C ALA A 73 -16.71 10.79 22.02
N SER A 74 -16.58 9.53 21.60
CA SER A 74 -15.29 8.91 21.27
C SER A 74 -14.90 9.12 19.80
N LEU A 75 -15.91 9.30 18.95
CA LEU A 75 -15.81 9.54 17.51
C LEU A 75 -17.03 10.35 17.07
N LEU A 76 -16.83 11.33 16.19
CA LEU A 76 -17.92 12.03 15.49
C LEU A 76 -18.05 11.52 14.06
N ILE A 77 -19.26 11.10 13.69
CA ILE A 77 -19.62 10.74 12.31
C ILE A 77 -20.63 11.77 11.82
N PHE A 78 -20.21 12.64 10.90
CA PHE A 78 -21.08 13.60 10.25
C PHE A 78 -21.77 12.95 9.06
N ALA A 79 -23.05 12.62 9.20
CA ALA A 79 -23.87 12.10 8.11
C ALA A 79 -24.38 13.29 7.28
N SER A 80 -23.87 13.49 6.07
CA SER A 80 -23.99 14.75 5.33
C SER A 80 -24.33 14.54 3.85
N LYS A 81 -24.59 15.62 3.13
CA LYS A 81 -24.66 15.63 1.67
C LYS A 81 -23.31 16.02 1.08
N HIS A 82 -22.97 15.40 -0.03
CA HIS A 82 -21.96 15.93 -0.94
C HIS A 82 -22.63 16.70 -2.07
N ARG A 83 -22.08 17.85 -2.45
CA ARG A 83 -22.55 18.65 -3.59
C ARG A 83 -21.44 18.84 -4.61
N SER A 84 -21.66 18.36 -5.83
CA SER A 84 -20.71 18.53 -6.93
C SER A 84 -21.40 18.86 -8.25
N LYS A 85 -20.70 19.62 -9.10
CA LYS A 85 -21.12 19.90 -10.49
C LYS A 85 -20.96 18.69 -11.42
N ASP A 86 -20.21 17.69 -10.97
CA ASP A 86 -19.94 16.43 -11.67
C ASP A 86 -21.20 15.54 -11.76
N MET A 87 -22.20 15.78 -10.92
CA MET A 87 -23.52 15.10 -10.92
C MET A 87 -23.51 13.57 -10.77
N ARG A 88 -22.34 12.94 -10.62
CA ARG A 88 -22.21 11.50 -10.36
C ARG A 88 -22.93 11.12 -9.06
N ALA A 89 -23.60 9.97 -9.09
CA ALA A 89 -24.17 9.32 -7.92
C ALA A 89 -23.03 8.65 -7.13
N ILE A 90 -22.65 9.24 -6.01
CA ILE A 90 -21.49 8.80 -5.23
C ILE A 90 -21.79 8.71 -3.74
N LEU A 91 -21.13 7.79 -3.07
CA LEU A 91 -21.10 7.68 -1.61
C LEU A 91 -19.66 7.89 -1.15
N THR A 92 -19.45 8.85 -0.25
CA THR A 92 -18.10 9.33 0.04
C THR A 92 -17.78 9.37 1.52
N VAL A 93 -16.48 9.36 1.81
CA VAL A 93 -15.92 9.44 3.15
C VAL A 93 -14.69 10.33 3.13
N HIS A 94 -14.56 11.26 4.08
CA HIS A 94 -13.36 12.10 4.22
C HIS A 94 -13.16 12.68 5.61
N SER A 95 -11.93 13.16 5.82
CA SER A 95 -11.56 13.97 6.98
C SER A 95 -11.70 15.46 6.63
N THR A 96 -11.91 16.31 7.63
CA THR A 96 -12.07 17.75 7.43
C THR A 96 -10.80 18.53 7.73
N GLY A 97 -10.70 19.73 7.17
CA GLY A 97 -9.55 20.61 7.36
C GLY A 97 -9.32 21.55 6.19
N ASN A 98 -8.61 22.64 6.46
CA ASN A 98 -8.28 23.66 5.48
C ASN A 98 -6.76 23.80 5.39
N VAL A 99 -6.21 23.61 4.18
CA VAL A 99 -4.78 23.82 3.90
C VAL A 99 -4.42 25.30 3.86
N ASN A 100 -5.35 26.13 3.35
CA ASN A 100 -5.15 27.55 3.19
C ASN A 100 -6.38 28.30 3.72
N GLU A 101 -7.23 28.85 2.87
CA GLU A 101 -8.44 29.56 3.28
C GLU A 101 -9.57 28.62 3.74
N ALA A 102 -10.34 29.05 4.76
CA ALA A 102 -11.48 28.30 5.30
C ALA A 102 -12.83 28.84 4.77
N LYS A 103 -13.06 28.72 3.46
CA LYS A 103 -14.27 29.25 2.80
C LYS A 103 -15.56 28.56 3.25
N PHE A 104 -15.45 27.30 3.66
CA PHE A 104 -16.58 26.43 3.98
C PHE A 104 -16.46 25.89 5.40
N GLY A 105 -16.25 26.80 6.35
CA GLY A 105 -16.14 26.50 7.78
C GLY A 105 -14.75 26.03 8.20
N GLY A 106 -14.56 25.98 9.52
CA GLY A 106 -13.26 25.74 10.14
C GLY A 106 -12.37 26.99 10.15
N THR A 107 -11.09 26.76 10.45
CA THR A 107 -10.04 27.78 10.57
C THR A 107 -9.00 27.56 9.47
N PRO A 108 -8.45 28.63 8.85
CA PRO A 108 -7.34 28.54 7.91
C PRO A 108 -6.15 27.73 8.48
N LYS A 109 -5.46 26.98 7.62
CA LYS A 109 -4.28 26.16 7.99
C LYS A 109 -4.51 25.22 9.19
N THR A 110 -5.73 24.73 9.36
CA THR A 110 -6.11 23.88 10.49
C THR A 110 -6.80 22.62 9.97
N LEU A 111 -6.36 21.46 10.45
CA LEU A 111 -6.95 20.15 10.16
C LEU A 111 -7.71 19.65 11.38
N SER A 112 -8.80 18.88 11.22
CA SER A 112 -9.42 18.19 12.36
C SER A 112 -8.62 16.95 12.75
N TYR A 113 -8.89 16.34 13.91
CA TYR A 113 -8.42 14.98 14.15
C TYR A 113 -9.18 14.03 13.22
N ALA A 114 -8.45 13.37 12.32
CA ALA A 114 -8.99 12.37 11.43
C ALA A 114 -9.39 11.11 12.19
N ALA A 115 -10.29 10.30 11.61
CA ALA A 115 -10.63 8.98 12.13
C ALA A 115 -10.29 7.87 11.12
N PRO A 116 -9.00 7.57 10.87
CA PRO A 116 -8.59 6.66 9.79
C PRO A 116 -9.22 5.27 9.88
N GLN A 117 -9.36 4.71 11.09
CA GLN A 117 -9.97 3.39 11.26
C GLN A 117 -11.45 3.40 10.88
N ALA A 118 -12.15 4.48 11.22
CA ALA A 118 -13.53 4.70 10.78
C ALA A 118 -13.60 4.92 9.26
N VAL A 119 -12.69 5.71 8.67
CA VAL A 119 -12.61 5.91 7.22
C VAL A 119 -12.56 4.58 6.48
N ARG A 120 -11.68 3.66 6.90
CA ARG A 120 -11.55 2.32 6.32
C ARG A 120 -12.81 1.48 6.50
N SER A 121 -13.32 1.41 7.74
CA SER A 121 -14.50 0.61 8.04
C SER A 121 -15.72 1.08 7.24
N LEU A 122 -15.94 2.39 7.18
CA LEU A 122 -17.07 3.00 6.46
C LEU A 122 -16.93 2.79 4.96
N LEU A 123 -15.77 3.10 4.36
CA LEU A 123 -15.56 2.97 2.92
C LEU A 123 -15.73 1.51 2.44
N ARG A 124 -15.17 0.54 3.17
CA ARG A 124 -15.33 -0.89 2.84
C ARG A 124 -16.77 -1.35 3.00
N SER A 125 -17.48 -0.89 4.02
CA SER A 125 -18.89 -1.21 4.23
C SER A 125 -19.77 -0.62 3.13
N LEU A 126 -19.56 0.66 2.76
CA LEU A 126 -20.23 1.28 1.62
C LEU A 126 -19.99 0.50 0.34
N LYS A 127 -18.74 0.08 0.06
CA LYS A 127 -18.40 -0.65 -1.16
C LYS A 127 -19.13 -2.00 -1.24
N LEU A 128 -19.23 -2.71 -0.13
CA LEU A 128 -19.96 -3.98 -0.05
C LEU A 128 -21.47 -3.78 -0.23
N LEU A 129 -22.03 -2.80 0.47
CA LEU A 129 -23.48 -2.54 0.48
C LEU A 129 -23.99 -1.95 -0.84
N ALA A 130 -23.14 -1.24 -1.57
CA ALA A 130 -23.46 -0.65 -2.87
C ALA A 130 -23.14 -1.56 -4.07
N GLU A 131 -22.74 -2.83 -3.86
CA GLU A 131 -22.27 -3.72 -4.95
C GLU A 131 -23.30 -3.89 -6.09
N ASN A 132 -24.60 -3.88 -5.76
CA ASN A 132 -25.70 -4.04 -6.72
C ASN A 132 -26.46 -2.74 -7.01
N GLU A 133 -25.87 -1.59 -6.67
CA GLU A 133 -26.52 -0.28 -6.73
C GLU A 133 -25.71 0.66 -7.63
N GLU A 134 -26.36 1.65 -8.25
CA GLU A 134 -25.72 2.58 -9.20
C GLU A 134 -24.94 3.71 -8.50
N TYR A 135 -24.21 3.39 -7.44
CA TYR A 135 -23.42 4.33 -6.65
C TYR A 135 -21.92 4.01 -6.71
N GLU A 136 -21.13 5.00 -7.11
CA GLU A 136 -19.67 4.91 -6.99
C GLU A 136 -19.24 5.22 -5.55
N VAL A 137 -18.45 4.34 -4.95
CA VAL A 137 -17.91 4.54 -3.61
C VAL A 137 -16.48 5.06 -3.71
N THR A 138 -16.21 6.23 -3.14
CA THR A 138 -14.88 6.83 -3.20
C THR A 138 -14.57 7.70 -1.99
N LEU A 139 -13.28 7.84 -1.66
CA LEU A 139 -12.84 8.86 -0.72
C LEU A 139 -12.98 10.26 -1.32
N GLU A 140 -12.97 11.26 -0.45
CA GLU A 140 -12.64 12.64 -0.81
C GLU A 140 -11.36 13.09 -0.09
N CYS A 141 -10.66 14.05 -0.70
CA CYS A 141 -9.54 14.71 -0.06
C CYS A 141 -9.99 15.52 1.16
N THR A 142 -9.05 15.84 2.05
CA THR A 142 -9.29 16.71 3.19
C THR A 142 -9.74 18.09 2.73
N HIS A 143 -10.92 18.51 3.16
CA HIS A 143 -11.46 19.83 2.85
C HIS A 143 -12.52 20.28 3.84
N HIS A 144 -12.82 21.59 3.81
CA HIS A 144 -13.86 22.28 4.58
C HIS A 144 -13.80 22.08 6.11
N GLY A 145 -14.71 22.72 6.84
CA GLY A 145 -14.83 22.59 8.29
C GLY A 145 -15.77 21.45 8.72
N PRO A 146 -15.90 21.19 10.03
CA PRO A 146 -15.15 21.82 11.11
C PRO A 146 -13.70 21.36 11.11
N SER A 147 -12.79 22.21 11.56
CA SER A 147 -11.36 21.86 11.69
C SER A 147 -10.90 21.86 13.15
N ASN A 148 -11.66 22.46 14.06
CA ASN A 148 -11.34 22.55 15.48
C ASN A 148 -12.21 21.58 16.29
N LEU A 149 -11.89 20.30 16.18
CA LEU A 149 -12.43 19.21 17.00
C LEU A 149 -11.25 18.55 17.71
N ASN A 150 -11.38 18.14 18.97
CA ASN A 150 -10.31 17.48 19.73
C ASN A 150 -10.43 15.94 19.75
N ILE A 151 -11.51 15.40 19.17
CA ILE A 151 -11.74 13.97 19.04
C ILE A 151 -11.74 13.59 17.55
N PRO A 152 -11.44 12.32 17.22
CA PRO A 152 -11.51 11.83 15.86
C PRO A 152 -12.88 12.10 15.23
N SER A 153 -12.86 12.50 13.96
CA SER A 153 -14.08 12.78 13.20
C SER A 153 -13.97 12.36 11.74
N VAL A 154 -15.12 12.07 11.14
CA VAL A 154 -15.24 11.68 9.74
C VAL A 154 -16.58 12.14 9.17
N PHE A 155 -16.57 12.57 7.91
CA PHE A 155 -17.79 12.78 7.13
C PHE A 155 -18.09 11.53 6.32
N ILE A 156 -19.36 11.15 6.27
CA ILE A 156 -19.89 10.13 5.38
C ILE A 156 -21.08 10.73 4.63
N GLU A 157 -21.02 10.74 3.31
CA GLU A 157 -21.90 11.57 2.50
C GLU A 157 -22.59 10.84 1.37
N VAL A 158 -23.75 11.39 1.00
CA VAL A 158 -24.49 11.03 -0.23
C VAL A 158 -24.36 12.16 -1.22
N GLY A 159 -23.84 11.87 -2.41
CA GLY A 159 -23.65 12.82 -3.49
C GLY A 159 -24.34 12.42 -4.80
N SER A 160 -24.53 13.35 -5.74
CA SER A 160 -24.00 14.73 -5.70
C SER A 160 -25.08 15.81 -5.76
N ASN A 161 -26.36 15.43 -5.87
CA ASN A 161 -27.49 16.34 -5.98
C ASN A 161 -28.73 15.83 -5.23
N GLU A 162 -29.80 16.61 -5.28
CA GLU A 162 -31.04 16.34 -4.54
C GLU A 162 -31.67 14.98 -4.82
N ALA A 163 -31.56 14.46 -6.05
CA ALA A 163 -32.08 13.15 -6.38
C ALA A 163 -31.42 12.07 -5.53
N GLN A 164 -30.08 12.11 -5.39
CA GLN A 164 -29.36 11.17 -4.55
C GLN A 164 -29.59 11.44 -3.06
N TRP A 165 -29.67 12.69 -2.62
CA TRP A 165 -29.90 13.02 -1.20
C TRP A 165 -31.23 12.47 -0.67
N LEU A 166 -32.25 12.41 -1.54
CA LEU A 166 -33.58 11.88 -1.22
C LEU A 166 -33.73 10.38 -1.52
N ASP A 167 -32.73 9.73 -2.11
CA ASP A 167 -32.80 8.31 -2.43
C ASP A 167 -32.70 7.47 -1.16
N VAL A 168 -33.79 6.78 -0.83
CA VAL A 168 -33.90 5.91 0.34
C VAL A 168 -32.90 4.76 0.32
N VAL A 169 -32.47 4.30 -0.86
CA VAL A 169 -31.46 3.26 -1.01
C VAL A 169 -30.10 3.78 -0.54
N ALA A 170 -29.70 4.98 -0.99
CA ALA A 170 -28.47 5.62 -0.52
C ALA A 170 -28.49 5.90 0.98
N GLY A 171 -29.62 6.42 1.48
CA GLY A 171 -29.82 6.63 2.92
C GLY A 171 -29.65 5.35 3.73
N ARG A 172 -30.23 4.24 3.26
CA ARG A 172 -30.10 2.92 3.88
C ARG A 172 -28.66 2.39 3.84
N ILE A 173 -27.98 2.48 2.70
CA ILE A 173 -26.58 2.02 2.56
C ILE A 173 -25.68 2.74 3.55
N VAL A 174 -25.79 4.07 3.63
CA VAL A 174 -24.98 4.88 4.56
C VAL A 174 -25.34 4.55 6.01
N ALA A 175 -26.63 4.43 6.33
CA ALA A 175 -27.07 4.04 7.67
C ALA A 175 -26.54 2.67 8.11
N GLU A 176 -26.61 1.67 7.23
CA GLU A 176 -26.07 0.33 7.49
C GLU A 176 -24.54 0.37 7.64
N ALA A 177 -23.82 1.12 6.79
CA ALA A 177 -22.37 1.27 6.89
C ALA A 177 -21.94 1.87 8.24
N ILE A 178 -22.67 2.87 8.74
CA ILE A 178 -22.41 3.47 10.07
C ILE A 178 -22.65 2.45 11.19
N LEU A 179 -23.74 1.69 11.11
CA LEU A 179 -24.08 0.68 12.14
C LEU A 179 -23.19 -0.57 12.11
N LEU A 180 -22.48 -0.79 10.99
CA LEU A 180 -21.48 -1.86 10.83
C LEU A 180 -20.06 -1.40 11.17
N LEU A 181 -19.88 -0.19 11.71
CA LEU A 181 -18.59 0.33 12.11
C LEU A 181 -17.85 -0.66 13.01
N LYS A 182 -16.59 -0.95 12.66
CA LYS A 182 -15.68 -1.78 13.44
C LYS A 182 -14.40 -1.01 13.70
N ASP A 183 -13.89 -1.14 14.93
CA ASP A 183 -12.53 -0.76 15.22
C ASP A 183 -11.57 -1.74 14.53
N ASN A 184 -10.55 -1.18 13.89
CA ASN A 184 -9.47 -1.91 13.27
C ASN A 184 -8.15 -1.29 13.72
N ASP A 185 -7.08 -2.08 13.69
CA ASP A 185 -5.72 -1.60 13.93
C ASP A 185 -4.93 -1.63 12.60
N SER A 186 -5.37 -0.80 11.65
CA SER A 186 -4.78 -0.70 10.32
C SER A 186 -3.67 0.35 10.28
N PRO A 187 -2.54 0.11 9.61
CA PRO A 187 -1.50 1.13 9.40
C PRO A 187 -2.07 2.36 8.71
N VAL A 188 -1.72 3.53 9.22
CA VAL A 188 -2.29 4.81 8.80
C VAL A 188 -1.33 5.59 7.92
N ALA A 189 -1.80 6.00 6.75
CA ALA A 189 -1.06 6.85 5.83
C ALA A 189 -1.58 8.29 5.82
N VAL A 190 -0.68 9.26 5.59
CA VAL A 190 -1.05 10.55 4.99
C VAL A 190 -0.91 10.45 3.47
N GLY A 191 -1.98 10.80 2.74
CA GLY A 191 -2.03 10.71 1.29
C GLY A 191 -1.72 12.04 0.59
N PHE A 192 -0.89 12.02 -0.44
CA PHE A 192 -0.58 13.20 -1.24
C PHE A 192 -0.73 12.94 -2.74
N GLY A 193 -1.41 13.85 -3.42
CA GLY A 193 -1.66 13.79 -4.85
C GLY A 193 -2.93 13.04 -5.23
N GLY A 194 -3.33 13.22 -6.48
CA GLY A 194 -4.57 12.73 -7.05
C GLY A 194 -5.59 13.85 -7.27
N THR A 195 -6.76 13.48 -7.75
CA THR A 195 -7.92 14.37 -7.85
C THR A 195 -8.60 14.50 -6.49
N HIS A 196 -9.61 15.37 -6.39
CA HIS A 196 -10.43 15.54 -5.18
C HIS A 196 -11.02 14.22 -4.65
N TYR A 197 -11.31 13.26 -5.54
CA TYR A 197 -11.89 11.96 -5.18
C TYR A 197 -10.85 10.86 -4.89
N ALA A 198 -9.56 11.20 -4.81
CA ALA A 198 -8.48 10.33 -4.34
C ALA A 198 -8.53 8.85 -4.82
N PRO A 199 -8.66 8.56 -6.12
CA PRO A 199 -9.00 7.22 -6.62
C PRO A 199 -7.97 6.14 -6.29
N ARG A 200 -6.68 6.50 -6.19
CA ARG A 200 -5.60 5.58 -5.83
C ARG A 200 -5.61 5.22 -4.35
N GLN A 201 -5.93 6.19 -3.50
CA GLN A 201 -6.12 6.01 -2.07
C GLN A 201 -7.36 5.15 -1.81
N THR A 202 -8.48 5.43 -2.50
CA THR A 202 -9.68 4.59 -2.49
C THR A 202 -9.33 3.13 -2.83
N ALA A 203 -8.63 2.91 -3.95
CA ALA A 203 -8.23 1.57 -4.37
C ALA A 203 -7.34 0.86 -3.33
N LEU A 204 -6.42 1.59 -2.68
CA LEU A 204 -5.55 1.04 -1.64
C LEU A 204 -6.33 0.61 -0.39
N ILE A 205 -7.25 1.42 0.12
CA ILE A 205 -8.10 1.01 1.27
C ILE A 205 -8.89 -0.25 0.93
N LEU A 206 -9.45 -0.33 -0.28
CA LEU A 206 -10.30 -1.45 -0.69
C LEU A 206 -9.51 -2.74 -0.95
N SER A 207 -8.23 -2.66 -1.32
CA SER A 207 -7.43 -3.83 -1.73
C SER A 207 -6.26 -4.17 -0.79
N THR A 208 -6.08 -3.47 0.32
CA THR A 208 -4.97 -3.73 1.26
C THR A 208 -5.38 -3.46 2.71
N ASP A 209 -4.49 -3.73 3.66
CA ASP A 209 -4.68 -3.53 5.10
C ASP A 209 -4.45 -2.12 5.66
N ILE A 210 -4.10 -1.15 4.80
CA ILE A 210 -3.86 0.23 5.26
C ILE A 210 -5.13 1.07 5.31
N THR A 211 -5.03 2.24 5.94
CA THR A 211 -6.03 3.31 5.87
C THR A 211 -5.36 4.67 5.69
N PHE A 212 -6.16 5.72 5.53
CA PHE A 212 -5.70 7.09 5.40
C PHE A 212 -6.35 7.99 6.45
N GLY A 213 -5.55 8.88 7.02
CA GLY A 213 -6.06 10.05 7.74
C GLY A 213 -6.33 11.18 6.76
N HIS A 214 -5.47 12.20 6.76
CA HIS A 214 -5.57 13.29 5.80
C HIS A 214 -5.06 12.91 4.40
N ILE A 215 -5.77 13.40 3.38
CA ILE A 215 -5.42 13.25 1.97
C ILE A 215 -5.41 14.63 1.30
N PHE A 216 -4.34 14.97 0.60
CA PHE A 216 -4.21 16.25 -0.08
C PHE A 216 -4.20 16.09 -1.61
N PRO A 217 -5.05 16.81 -2.37
CA PRO A 217 -5.10 16.69 -3.82
C PRO A 217 -3.90 17.39 -4.47
N THR A 218 -3.57 17.03 -5.71
CA THR A 218 -2.38 17.56 -6.42
C THR A 218 -2.30 19.09 -6.45
N HIS A 219 -3.44 19.78 -6.58
CA HIS A 219 -3.50 21.24 -6.68
C HIS A 219 -3.19 21.95 -5.35
N ALA A 220 -3.37 21.30 -4.21
CA ALA A 220 -3.10 21.86 -2.89
C ALA A 220 -1.66 21.62 -2.41
N LEU A 221 -0.88 20.78 -3.10
CA LEU A 221 0.43 20.36 -2.62
C LEU A 221 1.46 21.49 -2.54
N ASP A 222 1.33 22.54 -3.34
CA ASP A 222 2.26 23.69 -3.30
C ASP A 222 2.03 24.58 -2.07
N GLU A 223 0.86 24.46 -1.43
CA GLU A 223 0.48 25.22 -0.23
C GLU A 223 0.90 24.51 1.07
N LEU A 224 1.37 23.26 0.98
CA LEU A 224 1.77 22.46 2.13
C LEU A 224 3.21 22.81 2.56
N ASP A 225 3.33 23.43 3.72
CA ASP A 225 4.59 23.61 4.43
C ASP A 225 4.85 22.48 5.45
N GLU A 226 6.02 22.48 6.07
CA GLU A 226 6.42 21.48 7.09
C GLU A 226 5.45 21.46 8.28
N THR A 227 4.90 22.62 8.67
CA THR A 227 3.93 22.73 9.77
C THR A 227 2.63 22.02 9.42
N MET A 228 2.10 22.23 8.21
CA MET A 228 0.89 21.57 7.73
C MET A 228 1.08 20.06 7.58
N ILE A 229 2.24 19.62 7.08
CA ILE A 229 2.55 18.20 6.95
C ILE A 229 2.67 17.57 8.34
N SER A 230 3.39 18.19 9.28
CA SER A 230 3.52 17.72 10.67
C SER A 230 2.16 17.62 11.36
N GLN A 231 1.30 18.63 11.18
CA GLN A 231 -0.07 18.62 11.67
C GLN A 231 -0.86 17.45 11.08
N ALA A 232 -0.71 17.17 9.78
CA ALA A 232 -1.41 16.07 9.11
C ALA A 232 -1.02 14.70 9.68
N PHE A 233 0.28 14.48 9.94
CA PHE A 233 0.75 13.25 10.57
C PHE A 233 0.23 13.09 12.00
N LEU A 234 0.37 14.14 12.82
CA LEU A 234 -0.09 14.14 14.20
C LEU A 234 -1.60 13.88 14.31
N LYS A 235 -2.41 14.65 13.56
CA LYS A 235 -3.87 14.56 13.63
C LYS A 235 -4.46 13.35 12.91
N SER A 236 -3.65 12.65 12.12
CA SER A 236 -4.01 11.34 11.57
C SER A 236 -3.58 10.19 12.48
N GLY A 237 -2.62 10.37 13.39
CA GLY A 237 -1.91 9.26 14.00
C GLY A 237 -1.22 8.39 12.95
N ALA A 238 -0.60 9.03 11.94
CA ALA A 238 -0.06 8.35 10.78
C ALA A 238 1.28 7.66 11.04
N ASP A 239 1.48 6.52 10.39
CA ASP A 239 2.70 5.72 10.42
C ASP A 239 3.66 6.03 9.26
N PHE A 240 3.11 6.41 8.10
CA PHE A 240 3.89 6.68 6.88
C PHE A 240 3.16 7.64 5.93
N ALA A 241 3.84 8.06 4.87
CA ALA A 241 3.23 8.79 3.75
C ALA A 241 3.08 7.93 2.50
N TYR A 242 2.03 8.21 1.75
CA TYR A 242 1.84 7.71 0.39
C TYR A 242 1.75 8.88 -0.60
N LEU A 243 2.58 8.83 -1.64
CA LEU A 243 2.51 9.78 -2.76
C LEU A 243 1.88 9.08 -3.97
N ASP A 244 0.79 9.64 -4.51
CA ASP A 244 0.32 9.28 -5.85
C ASP A 244 1.31 9.81 -6.89
N ARG A 245 2.33 8.99 -7.17
CA ARG A 245 3.44 9.31 -8.05
C ARG A 245 3.02 9.62 -9.49
N LYS A 246 1.84 9.18 -9.94
CA LYS A 246 1.33 9.43 -11.30
C LYS A 246 0.66 10.80 -11.42
N SER A 247 0.27 11.39 -10.29
CA SER A 247 -0.41 12.68 -10.24
C SER A 247 0.53 13.88 -10.08
N MET A 248 1.85 13.66 -9.95
CA MET A 248 2.82 14.72 -9.64
C MET A 248 4.20 14.49 -10.28
N LYS A 249 4.91 15.59 -10.56
CA LYS A 249 6.26 15.59 -11.18
C LYS A 249 7.34 15.07 -10.22
N LEU A 250 8.50 14.67 -10.75
CA LEU A 250 9.64 14.17 -9.94
C LEU A 250 10.09 15.17 -8.88
N GLU A 251 10.36 16.41 -9.27
CA GLU A 251 10.80 17.48 -8.36
C GLU A 251 9.86 17.66 -7.16
N ARG A 252 8.54 17.64 -7.39
CA ARG A 252 7.54 17.72 -6.31
C ARG A 252 7.60 16.51 -5.38
N ARG A 253 7.78 15.30 -5.93
CA ARG A 253 7.93 14.07 -5.13
C ARG A 253 9.14 14.17 -4.23
N GLU A 254 10.28 14.59 -4.77
CA GLU A 254 11.52 14.73 -4.01
C GLU A 254 11.40 15.81 -2.92
N LYS A 255 10.77 16.95 -3.22
CA LYS A 255 10.52 18.00 -2.23
C LYS A 255 9.66 17.49 -1.07
N LEU A 256 8.54 16.83 -1.37
CA LEU A 256 7.65 16.27 -0.34
C LEU A 256 8.36 15.18 0.47
N SER A 257 9.03 14.24 -0.19
CA SER A 257 9.79 13.18 0.47
C SER A 257 10.82 13.74 1.45
N LYS A 258 11.57 14.78 1.06
CA LYS A 258 12.54 15.42 1.96
C LYS A 258 11.91 16.01 3.22
N ILE A 259 10.77 16.69 3.08
CA ILE A 259 10.06 17.26 4.24
C ILE A 259 9.56 16.13 5.15
N ILE A 260 8.94 15.10 4.57
CA ILE A 260 8.39 13.95 5.29
C ILE A 260 9.50 13.17 6.04
N GLU A 261 10.64 12.96 5.39
CA GLU A 261 11.81 12.30 5.99
C GLU A 261 12.42 13.16 7.11
N ALA A 262 12.47 14.48 6.94
CA ALA A 262 12.99 15.40 7.95
C ALA A 262 12.16 15.39 9.24
N ILE A 263 10.84 15.18 9.14
CA ILE A 263 9.95 15.02 10.30
C ILE A 263 9.86 13.57 10.82
N GLY A 264 10.68 12.66 10.28
CA GLY A 264 10.88 11.30 10.82
C GLY A 264 9.97 10.21 10.23
N PHE A 265 9.22 10.49 9.16
CA PHE A 265 8.32 9.51 8.54
C PHE A 265 8.88 8.96 7.23
N GLU A 266 8.47 7.74 6.88
CA GLU A 266 8.85 7.09 5.62
C GLU A 266 7.81 7.34 4.53
N VAL A 267 8.25 7.43 3.27
CA VAL A 267 7.37 7.44 2.10
C VAL A 267 7.34 6.06 1.46
N LEU A 268 6.17 5.42 1.46
CA LEU A 268 5.98 4.10 0.84
C LEU A 268 5.41 4.20 -0.58
N LYS A 269 5.94 3.38 -1.50
CA LYS A 269 5.37 3.21 -2.85
C LYS A 269 4.14 2.30 -2.77
N GLU A 270 3.24 2.40 -3.75
CA GLU A 270 2.11 1.46 -3.86
C GLU A 270 2.54 0.00 -3.85
N SER A 271 3.67 -0.31 -4.51
CA SER A 271 4.24 -1.65 -4.52
C SER A 271 4.78 -2.12 -3.17
N ASP A 272 5.19 -1.19 -2.29
CA ASP A 272 5.59 -1.53 -0.93
C ASP A 272 4.36 -1.84 -0.08
N ILE A 273 3.32 -1.02 -0.21
CA ILE A 273 2.05 -1.20 0.51
C ILE A 273 1.42 -2.56 0.18
N ARG A 274 1.36 -2.92 -1.11
CA ARG A 274 0.82 -4.22 -1.56
C ARG A 274 1.67 -5.40 -1.11
N GLU A 275 2.98 -5.22 -0.98
CA GLU A 275 3.89 -6.27 -0.51
C GLU A 275 3.63 -6.63 0.97
N MET A 276 3.30 -5.62 1.76
CA MET A 276 3.04 -5.72 3.20
C MET A 276 1.61 -6.16 3.53
N ASP A 277 0.75 -6.33 2.52
CA ASP A 277 -0.64 -6.69 2.75
C ASP A 277 -0.77 -8.06 3.42
N GLY A 278 -1.66 -8.17 4.43
CA GLY A 278 -1.81 -9.38 5.25
C GLY A 278 -0.66 -9.65 6.22
N VAL A 279 0.28 -8.71 6.38
CA VAL A 279 1.45 -8.86 7.26
C VAL A 279 1.36 -7.88 8.44
N PRO A 280 1.62 -8.31 9.68
CA PRO A 280 1.62 -7.42 10.83
C PRO A 280 2.55 -6.21 10.65
N TRP A 281 2.04 -5.00 10.91
CA TRP A 281 2.73 -3.74 10.65
C TRP A 281 4.10 -3.64 11.32
N GLU A 282 4.17 -3.99 12.60
CA GLU A 282 5.40 -3.98 13.37
C GLU A 282 6.48 -4.89 12.75
N PHE A 283 6.06 -6.04 12.20
CA PHE A 283 6.98 -6.93 11.48
C PHE A 283 7.48 -6.28 10.19
N CYS A 284 6.60 -5.68 9.39
CA CYS A 284 6.99 -4.95 8.17
C CYS A 284 8.01 -3.85 8.50
N MET A 285 7.79 -3.08 9.57
CA MET A 285 8.69 -2.01 9.99
C MET A 285 10.07 -2.53 10.42
N GLN A 286 10.11 -3.57 11.24
CA GLN A 286 11.37 -4.19 11.67
C GLN A 286 12.14 -4.79 10.48
N LEU A 287 11.45 -5.49 9.58
CA LEU A 287 12.02 -6.06 8.38
C LEU A 287 12.60 -4.97 7.47
N ARG A 288 11.82 -3.92 7.17
CA ARG A 288 12.28 -2.81 6.33
C ARG A 288 13.45 -2.05 6.95
N LYS A 289 13.45 -1.85 8.27
CA LYS A 289 14.59 -1.24 8.97
C LYS A 289 15.84 -2.10 8.80
N ARG A 290 15.71 -3.41 9.02
CA ARG A 290 16.83 -4.36 8.87
C ARG A 290 17.34 -4.43 7.44
N VAL A 291 16.45 -4.41 6.45
CA VAL A 291 16.82 -4.40 5.04
C VAL A 291 17.55 -3.11 4.68
N ARG A 292 17.10 -1.94 5.15
CA ARG A 292 17.80 -0.67 4.92
C ARG A 292 19.22 -0.64 5.47
N GLU A 293 19.47 -1.29 6.61
CA GLU A 293 20.82 -1.41 7.19
C GLU A 293 21.78 -2.24 6.33
N ILE A 294 21.27 -3.23 5.60
CA ILE A 294 22.09 -4.21 4.87
C ILE A 294 22.14 -3.90 3.38
N CYS A 295 21.03 -3.44 2.81
CA CYS A 295 20.82 -3.14 1.41
C CYS A 295 19.96 -1.87 1.29
N PRO A 296 20.54 -0.67 1.42
CA PRO A 296 19.80 0.60 1.43
C PRO A 296 18.95 0.85 0.19
N THR A 297 19.36 0.32 -0.97
CA THR A 297 18.68 0.45 -2.26
C THR A 297 17.80 -0.75 -2.61
N GLY A 298 17.69 -1.72 -1.69
CA GLY A 298 16.96 -2.95 -1.89
C GLY A 298 15.47 -2.82 -1.56
N LYS A 299 14.62 -3.34 -2.45
CA LYS A 299 13.21 -3.57 -2.19
C LYS A 299 13.03 -4.95 -1.58
N THR A 300 12.35 -5.03 -0.45
CA THR A 300 11.96 -6.33 0.13
C THR A 300 10.81 -6.94 -0.66
N VAL A 301 10.87 -8.25 -0.87
CA VAL A 301 9.77 -9.08 -1.37
C VAL A 301 9.43 -10.12 -0.30
N ILE A 302 8.18 -10.17 0.13
CA ILE A 302 7.68 -11.06 1.18
C ILE A 302 6.87 -12.16 0.50
N THR A 303 7.38 -13.39 0.55
CA THR A 303 6.69 -14.53 -0.05
C THR A 303 5.40 -14.87 0.70
N GLU A 304 4.46 -15.51 0.01
CA GLU A 304 3.24 -16.04 0.63
C GLU A 304 3.57 -17.02 1.76
N GLY A 305 4.68 -17.76 1.66
CA GLY A 305 5.17 -18.62 2.73
C GLY A 305 5.38 -17.89 4.07
N ILE A 306 6.00 -16.70 4.05
CA ILE A 306 6.12 -15.86 5.25
C ILE A 306 4.74 -15.36 5.70
N LYS A 307 3.90 -14.89 4.78
CA LYS A 307 2.56 -14.36 5.15
C LYS A 307 1.70 -15.42 5.84
N CYS A 308 1.67 -16.63 5.29
CA CYS A 308 1.00 -17.79 5.89
C CYS A 308 1.59 -18.14 7.26
N ALA A 309 2.92 -18.18 7.40
CA ALA A 309 3.55 -18.47 8.68
C ALA A 309 3.19 -17.44 9.75
N LEU A 310 3.17 -16.15 9.42
CA LEU A 310 2.83 -15.07 10.35
C LEU A 310 1.35 -15.09 10.76
N SER A 311 0.43 -15.36 9.83
CA SER A 311 -1.00 -15.48 10.15
C SER A 311 -1.33 -16.64 11.09
N SER A 312 -0.54 -17.72 11.07
CA SER A 312 -0.68 -18.85 12.00
C SER A 312 -0.15 -18.54 13.41
N CYS A 313 0.62 -17.47 13.58
CA CYS A 313 1.30 -17.10 14.81
C CYS A 313 0.55 -15.97 15.53
N GLN A 314 -0.63 -16.27 16.08
CA GLN A 314 -1.54 -15.24 16.64
C GLN A 314 -1.02 -14.54 17.92
N THR A 315 0.07 -15.02 18.54
CA THR A 315 0.54 -14.52 19.85
C THR A 315 2.04 -14.24 19.95
N CYS A 316 2.80 -14.35 18.85
CA CYS A 316 4.25 -14.09 18.90
C CYS A 316 4.58 -12.73 18.24
N ILE A 317 5.18 -11.83 19.04
CA ILE A 317 5.89 -10.66 18.54
C ILE A 317 7.35 -11.06 18.42
N CYS A 318 7.69 -11.81 17.38
CA CYS A 318 9.06 -11.86 16.91
C CYS A 318 9.04 -12.31 15.45
N PRO A 319 9.96 -11.77 14.64
CA PRO A 319 11.20 -12.50 14.57
C PRO A 319 12.39 -11.55 14.66
N ARG A 320 13.38 -11.99 15.43
CA ARG A 320 14.76 -11.75 15.03
C ARG A 320 14.95 -12.45 13.69
N VAL A 321 14.59 -11.77 12.60
CA VAL A 321 14.77 -12.31 11.25
C VAL A 321 16.22 -12.70 11.07
N LYS A 322 16.44 -13.83 10.42
CA LYS A 322 17.78 -14.39 10.21
C LYS A 322 18.18 -14.22 8.77
N ILE A 323 19.43 -13.88 8.58
CA ILE A 323 19.97 -13.53 7.27
C ILE A 323 20.85 -14.66 6.81
N ALA A 324 20.55 -15.18 5.64
CA ALA A 324 21.46 -16.04 4.89
C ALA A 324 21.99 -15.27 3.68
N ARG A 325 23.21 -15.60 3.28
CA ARG A 325 23.85 -15.05 2.09
C ARG A 325 24.11 -16.15 1.09
N ILE A 326 24.04 -15.80 -0.18
CA ILE A 326 24.45 -16.65 -1.30
C ILE A 326 25.63 -16.00 -2.01
N SER A 327 26.42 -16.79 -2.72
CA SER A 327 27.48 -16.27 -3.58
C SER A 327 26.90 -15.29 -4.62
N PRO A 328 27.33 -14.00 -4.63
CA PRO A 328 26.82 -13.02 -5.59
C PRO A 328 27.11 -13.42 -7.04
N GLY A 329 28.28 -14.02 -7.27
CA GLY A 329 28.68 -14.47 -8.60
C GLY A 329 27.82 -15.63 -9.11
N LEU A 330 27.48 -16.57 -8.22
CA LEU A 330 26.63 -17.71 -8.57
C LEU A 330 25.22 -17.26 -8.91
N LEU A 331 24.61 -16.46 -8.03
CA LEU A 331 23.26 -15.95 -8.22
C LEU A 331 23.17 -15.08 -9.48
N SER A 332 24.13 -14.18 -9.69
CA SER A 332 24.15 -13.31 -10.87
C SER A 332 24.27 -14.11 -12.17
N GLU A 333 25.01 -15.22 -12.18
CA GLU A 333 25.17 -16.03 -13.38
C GLU A 333 23.92 -16.86 -13.67
N ALA A 334 23.30 -17.45 -12.65
CA ALA A 334 22.03 -18.15 -12.79
C ALA A 334 20.89 -17.20 -13.22
N GLU A 335 20.84 -15.99 -12.66
CA GLU A 335 19.82 -14.99 -13.01
C GLU A 335 19.87 -14.59 -14.49
N LYS A 336 21.07 -14.48 -15.09
CA LYS A 336 21.21 -14.18 -16.53
C LYS A 336 20.63 -15.27 -17.42
N LEU A 337 20.64 -16.53 -16.95
CA LEU A 337 20.20 -17.69 -17.72
C LEU A 337 18.70 -17.95 -17.53
N ASP A 338 18.20 -17.87 -16.29
CA ASP A 338 16.81 -18.18 -15.96
C ASP A 338 16.29 -17.39 -14.74
N LYS A 339 16.09 -16.07 -14.94
CA LYS A 339 15.49 -15.20 -13.92
C LYS A 339 14.09 -15.61 -13.49
N ASN A 340 13.25 -16.04 -14.43
CA ASN A 340 11.87 -16.40 -14.15
C ASN A 340 11.79 -17.68 -13.31
N GLY A 341 12.60 -18.69 -13.64
CA GLY A 341 12.71 -19.91 -12.84
C GLY A 341 13.22 -19.64 -11.43
N LEU A 342 14.19 -18.74 -11.25
CA LEU A 342 14.61 -18.30 -9.90
C LEU A 342 13.50 -17.58 -9.14
N LYS A 343 12.72 -16.73 -9.81
CA LYS A 343 11.62 -16.01 -9.17
C LYS A 343 10.53 -16.96 -8.66
N VAL A 344 10.12 -17.92 -9.49
CA VAL A 344 9.16 -18.98 -9.12
C VAL A 344 9.71 -19.82 -7.97
N PHE A 345 10.99 -20.20 -8.06
CA PHE A 345 11.64 -20.94 -6.99
C PHE A 345 11.58 -20.16 -5.66
N LEU A 346 11.97 -18.89 -5.64
CA LEU A 346 11.95 -18.06 -4.43
C LEU A 346 10.54 -17.87 -3.86
N SER A 347 9.51 -17.74 -4.72
CA SER A 347 8.12 -17.56 -4.25
C SER A 347 7.56 -18.76 -3.49
N ASP A 348 8.11 -19.95 -3.73
CA ASP A 348 7.64 -21.20 -3.11
C ASP A 348 8.30 -21.48 -1.74
N HIS A 349 9.19 -20.60 -1.26
CA HIS A 349 9.90 -20.76 0.02
C HIS A 349 9.38 -19.81 1.10
N ASN A 350 9.47 -20.22 2.37
CA ASN A 350 9.08 -19.42 3.54
C ASN A 350 10.15 -18.37 3.90
N ILE A 351 10.52 -17.51 2.95
CA ILE A 351 11.55 -16.48 3.10
C ILE A 351 11.07 -15.11 2.60
N ALA A 352 11.77 -14.05 2.97
CA ALA A 352 11.77 -12.80 2.24
C ALA A 352 13.10 -12.69 1.50
N TYR A 353 13.09 -12.04 0.35
CA TYR A 353 14.28 -11.78 -0.43
C TYR A 353 14.30 -10.31 -0.86
N ILE A 354 15.44 -9.85 -1.36
CA ILE A 354 15.61 -8.44 -1.73
C ILE A 354 15.85 -8.36 -3.25
N GLU A 355 15.13 -7.46 -3.91
CA GLU A 355 15.38 -7.06 -5.30
C GLU A 355 15.95 -5.64 -5.35
N TYR A 356 16.94 -5.40 -6.20
CA TYR A 356 17.39 -4.03 -6.51
C TYR A 356 16.37 -3.32 -7.39
N GLU A 357 16.49 -2.00 -7.53
CA GLU A 357 15.57 -1.21 -8.39
C GLU A 357 15.63 -1.61 -9.88
N ASP A 358 16.74 -2.19 -10.35
CA ASP A 358 16.86 -2.76 -11.70
C ASP A 358 16.27 -4.18 -11.83
N GLY A 359 15.65 -4.66 -10.75
CA GLY A 359 15.00 -5.96 -10.65
C GLY A 359 15.95 -7.12 -10.36
N ARG A 360 17.27 -6.91 -10.23
CA ARG A 360 18.20 -8.00 -9.89
C ARG A 360 18.01 -8.49 -8.47
N PHE A 361 18.27 -9.78 -8.24
CA PHE A 361 18.22 -10.31 -6.88
C PHE A 361 19.46 -9.86 -6.08
N ALA A 362 19.24 -9.38 -4.87
CA ALA A 362 20.33 -9.26 -3.91
C ALA A 362 20.73 -10.65 -3.41
N HIS A 363 21.99 -10.80 -3.05
CA HIS A 363 22.57 -12.05 -2.59
C HIS A 363 22.24 -12.35 -1.11
N ILE A 364 21.06 -11.94 -0.66
CA ILE A 364 20.60 -11.94 0.73
C ILE A 364 19.19 -12.52 0.78
N LEU A 365 19.01 -13.53 1.61
CA LEU A 365 17.73 -14.11 1.97
C LEU A 365 17.44 -13.85 3.45
N ILE A 366 16.17 -13.74 3.77
CA ILE A 366 15.69 -13.43 5.12
C ILE A 366 14.70 -14.50 5.52
N GLY A 367 15.02 -15.29 6.54
CA GLY A 367 14.14 -16.30 7.13
C GLY A 367 13.58 -15.86 8.48
N LEU A 368 12.50 -16.50 8.91
CA LEU A 368 11.91 -16.31 10.24
C LEU A 368 12.81 -16.88 11.36
N ASP A 369 13.61 -17.89 11.04
CA ASP A 369 14.63 -18.48 11.91
C ASP A 369 15.89 -18.91 11.11
N ASP A 370 16.94 -19.34 11.82
CA ASP A 370 18.22 -19.72 11.22
C ASP A 370 18.10 -20.94 10.31
N SER A 371 17.19 -21.87 10.62
CA SER A 371 16.98 -23.10 9.85
C SER A 371 16.35 -22.76 8.51
N CYS A 372 15.26 -21.98 8.50
CA CYS A 372 14.56 -21.55 7.30
C CYS A 372 15.49 -20.75 6.38
N ALA A 373 16.23 -19.78 6.94
CA ALA A 373 17.14 -18.95 6.14
C ALA A 373 18.28 -19.79 5.51
N ARG A 374 18.90 -20.70 6.29
CA ARG A 374 20.00 -21.53 5.81
C ARG A 374 19.55 -22.55 4.76
N LEU A 375 18.42 -23.24 5.01
CA LEU A 375 17.90 -24.24 4.09
C LEU A 375 17.56 -23.61 2.74
N ALA A 376 16.84 -22.49 2.74
CA ALA A 376 16.51 -21.78 1.50
C ALA A 376 17.76 -21.31 0.74
N ALA A 377 18.83 -20.90 1.43
CA ALA A 377 20.09 -20.52 0.78
C ALA A 377 20.83 -21.73 0.16
N GLU A 378 20.80 -22.89 0.83
CA GLU A 378 21.35 -24.14 0.31
C GLU A 378 20.58 -24.62 -0.93
N GLU A 379 19.25 -24.62 -0.88
CA GLU A 379 18.40 -25.02 -2.00
C GLU A 379 18.50 -24.03 -3.17
N LEU A 380 18.58 -22.72 -2.90
CA LEU A 380 18.80 -21.71 -3.94
C LEU A 380 20.17 -21.88 -4.62
N ARG A 381 21.22 -22.20 -3.86
CA ARG A 381 22.56 -22.48 -4.41
C ARG A 381 22.48 -23.68 -5.36
N ASP A 382 21.83 -24.74 -4.94
CA ASP A 382 21.71 -25.97 -5.74
C ASP A 382 20.87 -25.71 -6.99
N LYS A 383 19.81 -24.90 -6.89
CA LYS A 383 19.03 -24.43 -8.03
C LYS A 383 19.84 -23.58 -9.00
N CYS A 384 20.68 -22.67 -8.51
CA CYS A 384 21.56 -21.87 -9.36
C CYS A 384 22.54 -22.76 -10.13
N VAL A 385 23.13 -23.77 -9.47
CA VAL A 385 23.99 -24.76 -10.12
C VAL A 385 23.24 -25.56 -11.18
N GLU A 386 22.01 -26.01 -10.88
CA GLU A 386 21.14 -26.72 -11.83
C GLU A 386 20.88 -25.87 -13.10
N ILE A 387 20.56 -24.59 -12.93
CA ILE A 387 20.35 -23.66 -14.04
C ILE A 387 21.63 -23.54 -14.88
N ILE A 388 22.78 -23.28 -14.26
CA ILE A 388 24.05 -23.12 -14.97
C ILE A 388 24.44 -24.41 -15.72
N LYS A 389 24.20 -25.59 -15.12
CA LYS A 389 24.45 -26.91 -15.73
C LYS A 389 23.67 -27.15 -17.03
N LYS A 390 22.51 -26.50 -17.21
CA LYS A 390 21.71 -26.63 -18.44
C LYS A 390 22.32 -25.90 -19.63
N HIS A 391 23.19 -24.92 -19.38
CA HIS A 391 23.74 -24.03 -20.41
C HIS A 391 25.25 -24.18 -20.61
N TYR A 392 25.97 -24.69 -19.62
CA TYR A 392 27.43 -24.77 -19.65
C TYR A 392 27.94 -26.13 -19.16
N ASP A 393 29.13 -26.51 -19.63
CA ASP A 393 29.89 -27.60 -19.04
C ASP A 393 30.45 -27.13 -17.70
N VAL A 394 30.04 -27.78 -16.62
CA VAL A 394 30.48 -27.39 -15.27
C VAL A 394 31.04 -28.54 -14.46
N PHE A 395 32.01 -28.21 -13.62
CA PHE A 395 32.62 -29.12 -12.65
C PHE A 395 32.74 -28.42 -11.31
N ILE A 396 32.45 -29.13 -10.21
CA ILE A 396 32.56 -28.58 -8.86
C ILE A 396 33.72 -29.27 -8.17
N ASP A 397 34.68 -28.47 -7.70
CA ASP A 397 35.80 -28.93 -6.88
C ASP A 397 35.97 -28.04 -5.67
N LYS A 398 36.00 -28.62 -4.47
CA LYS A 398 36.24 -27.93 -3.19
C LYS A 398 35.44 -26.62 -3.01
N GLY A 399 34.16 -26.62 -3.39
CA GLY A 399 33.28 -25.45 -3.27
C GLY A 399 33.48 -24.37 -4.34
N ILE A 400 34.20 -24.68 -5.42
CA ILE A 400 34.39 -23.82 -6.59
C ILE A 400 33.69 -24.47 -7.79
N LEU A 401 32.75 -23.73 -8.38
CA LEU A 401 32.11 -24.08 -9.64
C LEU A 401 32.98 -23.58 -10.79
N GLN A 402 33.60 -24.51 -11.52
CA GLN A 402 34.28 -24.23 -12.77
C GLN A 402 33.28 -24.32 -13.91
N ILE A 403 33.20 -23.27 -14.71
CA ILE A 403 32.31 -23.16 -15.86
C ILE A 403 33.18 -23.08 -17.11
N SER A 404 32.92 -23.97 -18.07
CA SER A 404 33.52 -23.96 -19.39
C SER A 404 32.43 -23.67 -20.42
N ASP A 405 32.66 -22.64 -21.24
CA ASP A 405 31.79 -22.25 -22.33
C ASP A 405 32.57 -22.36 -23.64
N ARG A 406 31.99 -23.05 -24.63
CA ARG A 406 32.56 -23.22 -25.96
C ARG A 406 31.87 -22.27 -26.91
N LYS A 407 32.59 -21.24 -27.35
CA LYS A 407 32.08 -20.28 -28.34
C LYS A 407 32.79 -20.44 -29.67
N PHE A 408 32.02 -20.50 -30.76
CA PHE A 408 32.58 -20.41 -32.10
C PHE A 408 33.35 -19.10 -32.25
N SER A 409 34.59 -19.17 -32.74
CA SER A 409 35.46 -18.03 -32.97
C SER A 409 35.57 -17.77 -34.47
N PRO A 410 34.90 -16.72 -35.00
CA PRO A 410 35.06 -16.30 -36.39
C PRO A 410 36.51 -15.96 -36.74
N LYS A 411 37.33 -15.56 -35.76
CA LYS A 411 38.76 -15.30 -35.96
C LYS A 411 39.53 -16.59 -36.19
N LEU A 412 39.29 -17.63 -35.38
CA LEU A 412 39.90 -18.94 -35.60
C LEU A 412 39.44 -19.53 -36.94
N ALA A 413 38.14 -19.46 -37.26
CA ALA A 413 37.62 -19.94 -38.54
C ALA A 413 38.30 -19.26 -39.74
N LYS A 414 38.46 -17.93 -39.71
CA LYS A 414 39.23 -17.18 -40.72
C LYS A 414 40.70 -17.59 -40.78
N SER A 415 41.33 -17.88 -39.65
CA SER A 415 42.72 -18.35 -39.62
C SER A 415 42.94 -19.70 -40.33
N PHE A 416 41.87 -20.49 -40.47
CA PHE A 416 41.85 -21.73 -41.25
C PHE A 416 41.32 -21.55 -42.69
N GLY A 417 41.19 -20.30 -43.17
CA GLY A 417 40.75 -20.01 -44.53
C GLY A 417 39.23 -20.10 -44.75
N ILE A 418 38.43 -20.18 -43.68
CA ILE A 418 36.98 -20.25 -43.78
C ILE A 418 36.42 -18.82 -43.81
N GLU A 419 35.97 -18.36 -44.98
CA GLU A 419 35.33 -17.04 -45.14
C GLU A 419 33.83 -17.14 -45.45
N ASP A 420 33.35 -18.31 -45.86
CA ASP A 420 31.94 -18.57 -46.18
C ASP A 420 31.09 -18.85 -44.92
N LEU A 421 30.07 -18.02 -44.72
CA LEU A 421 29.09 -18.13 -43.63
C LEU A 421 28.32 -19.47 -43.66
N GLN A 422 28.15 -20.10 -44.82
CA GLN A 422 27.53 -21.43 -44.89
C GLN A 422 28.41 -22.51 -44.24
N LEU A 423 29.73 -22.40 -44.37
CA LEU A 423 30.69 -23.30 -43.73
C LEU A 423 30.75 -23.08 -42.22
N TYR A 424 30.53 -21.84 -41.75
CA TYR A 424 30.36 -21.56 -40.31
C TYR A 424 29.15 -22.30 -39.76
N GLY A 425 28.03 -22.29 -40.49
CA GLY A 425 26.82 -23.02 -40.09
C GLY A 425 27.04 -24.54 -40.00
N LYS A 426 27.85 -25.13 -40.88
CA LYS A 426 28.21 -26.55 -40.83
C LYS A 426 29.06 -26.88 -39.60
N LEU A 427 30.13 -26.12 -39.39
CA LEU A 427 31.00 -26.28 -38.20
C LEU A 427 30.22 -26.04 -36.90
N ALA A 428 29.27 -25.10 -36.91
CA ALA A 428 28.42 -24.82 -35.76
C ALA A 428 27.46 -25.96 -35.39
N ARG A 429 27.08 -26.80 -36.37
CA ARG A 429 26.26 -28.01 -36.17
C ARG A 429 27.08 -29.26 -35.84
N GLY A 430 28.40 -29.12 -35.71
CA GLY A 430 29.30 -30.25 -35.43
C GLY A 430 29.75 -31.00 -36.69
N GLU A 431 29.55 -30.44 -37.88
CA GLU A 431 30.01 -31.03 -39.14
C GLU A 431 31.41 -30.51 -39.49
N SER A 432 32.38 -31.41 -39.70
CA SER A 432 33.69 -31.02 -40.23
C SER A 432 33.59 -30.54 -41.68
N VAL A 433 34.44 -29.60 -42.06
CA VAL A 433 34.52 -29.07 -43.43
C VAL A 433 35.93 -29.26 -44.00
N ILE A 434 36.04 -29.40 -45.31
CA ILE A 434 37.32 -29.54 -46.00
C ILE A 434 37.62 -28.23 -46.73
N ILE A 435 38.76 -27.62 -46.43
CA ILE A 435 39.29 -26.45 -47.14
C ILE A 435 40.73 -26.76 -47.55
N ASP A 436 41.05 -26.55 -48.83
CA ASP A 436 42.38 -26.77 -49.41
C ASP A 436 43.00 -28.14 -49.07
N GLY A 437 42.17 -29.19 -49.06
CA GLY A 437 42.58 -30.56 -48.76
C GLY A 437 42.84 -30.85 -47.27
N LYS A 438 42.64 -29.88 -46.37
CA LYS A 438 42.71 -30.07 -44.91
C LYS A 438 41.30 -30.19 -44.32
N THR A 439 41.12 -31.18 -43.45
CA THR A 439 39.87 -31.33 -42.68
C THR A 439 39.94 -30.41 -41.47
N ILE A 440 38.99 -29.47 -41.38
CA ILE A 440 38.79 -28.60 -40.22
C ILE A 440 37.64 -29.15 -39.41
N ASN A 441 37.94 -29.59 -38.19
CA ASN A 441 36.94 -30.08 -37.27
C ASN A 441 36.30 -28.93 -36.48
N PRO A 442 35.05 -29.08 -36.01
CA PRO A 442 34.38 -28.10 -35.17
C PRO A 442 35.26 -27.62 -34.00
N GLU A 443 35.88 -28.51 -33.23
CA GLU A 443 36.76 -28.14 -32.11
C GLU A 443 37.92 -27.19 -32.47
N MET A 444 38.37 -27.14 -33.73
CA MET A 444 39.49 -26.28 -34.15
C MET A 444 39.11 -24.79 -34.23
N VAL A 445 37.81 -24.48 -34.33
CA VAL A 445 37.30 -23.12 -34.52
C VAL A 445 36.48 -22.62 -33.34
N TYR A 446 36.51 -23.33 -32.21
CA TYR A 446 35.85 -22.93 -30.97
C TYR A 446 36.89 -22.49 -29.93
N GLU A 447 36.65 -21.36 -29.28
CA GLU A 447 37.38 -20.94 -28.09
C GLU A 447 36.67 -21.47 -26.84
N THR A 448 37.45 -22.09 -25.95
CA THR A 448 36.94 -22.53 -24.64
C THR A 448 37.26 -21.45 -23.61
N ASN A 449 36.21 -20.76 -23.15
CA ASN A 449 36.32 -19.80 -22.07
C ASN A 449 36.09 -20.51 -20.74
N LYS A 450 37.04 -20.40 -19.81
CA LYS A 450 36.92 -20.96 -18.46
C LYS A 450 36.82 -19.85 -17.43
N ARG A 451 35.88 -20.00 -16.50
CA ARG A 451 35.73 -19.10 -15.34
C ARG A 451 35.36 -19.92 -14.11
N ALA A 452 35.67 -19.39 -12.95
CA ALA A 452 35.43 -20.06 -11.67
C ALA A 452 34.61 -19.15 -10.74
N ILE A 453 33.63 -19.75 -10.05
CA ILE A 453 32.75 -19.07 -9.10
C ILE A 453 32.84 -19.80 -7.76
N LYS A 454 33.12 -19.08 -6.66
CA LYS A 454 33.03 -19.65 -5.30
C LYS A 454 31.56 -19.83 -4.92
N LEU A 455 31.22 -20.97 -4.33
CA LEU A 455 29.84 -21.30 -3.95
C LEU A 455 29.41 -20.72 -2.58
N ASN A 456 30.38 -20.34 -1.73
CA ASN A 456 30.17 -19.76 -0.40
C ASN A 456 30.57 -18.29 -0.35
#